data_AF-A0A3A9HQC1-F1
#
_entry.id   AF-A0A3A9HQC1-F1
#
_cell.length_a   1.000
_cell.length_b   1.000
_cell.length_c   1.000
_cell.angle_alpha   90.00
_cell.angle_beta   90.00
_cell.angle_gamma   90.00
#
_symmetry.space_group_name_H-M   'P 1'
#
loop_
_entity.id
_entity.type
_entity.pdbx_description
1 polymer ?
#
loop_
_entity_poly.entity_id
_entity_poly.type
_entity_poly.pdbx_seq_one_letter_code
_entity_poly.pdbx_strand_id
1 'polypeptide(L)'
;MKTCPKGPKPFGGWVRLYEERDQSKFILDDREELMFDRDHGFFTWMVDFEHFCLAVPKMCGNGRYWRPIVLSMILQLRRMGFPCRGAYFVTKREPEVYIRAVGGTLVKQKYDGDTVYSYILVSPENTKVKGGR
;
A
#
# COMPACT_ATOMS: atom_id res chain seq x y z
N MET A 1 -8.05 14.21 12.60
CA MET A 1 -7.63 13.75 11.26
C MET A 1 -6.32 14.43 10.88
N LYS A 2 -5.21 13.70 10.73
CA LYS A 2 -3.99 14.28 10.13
C LYS A 2 -4.14 14.19 8.61
N THR A 3 -4.20 15.34 7.94
CA THR A 3 -4.25 15.48 6.48
C THR A 3 -3.09 14.74 5.81
N CYS A 4 -3.30 14.22 4.60
CA CYS A 4 -2.21 13.74 3.75
C CYS A 4 -1.13 14.85 3.67
N PRO A 5 0.16 14.55 3.93
CA PRO A 5 1.20 15.57 3.87
C PRO A 5 1.18 16.24 2.50
N LYS A 6 1.09 17.57 2.46
CA LYS A 6 1.00 18.33 1.21
C LYS A 6 2.37 18.83 0.77
N GLY A 7 2.56 18.88 -0.54
CA GLY A 7 3.69 19.49 -1.22
C GLY A 7 4.93 18.60 -1.39
N PRO A 8 5.83 18.96 -2.30
CA PRO A 8 7.00 18.16 -2.65
C PRO A 8 7.92 17.98 -1.44
N LYS A 9 8.44 16.77 -1.25
CA LYS A 9 9.48 16.45 -0.26
C LYS A 9 10.55 15.54 -0.88
N PRO A 10 11.82 15.64 -0.44
CA PRO A 10 12.81 14.64 -0.78
C PRO A 10 12.42 13.28 -0.16
N PHE A 11 12.96 12.19 -0.70
CA PHE A 11 12.66 10.84 -0.22
C PHE A 11 12.85 10.69 1.30
N GLY A 12 13.98 11.15 1.84
CA GLY A 12 14.23 11.13 3.29
C GLY A 12 13.20 11.93 4.12
N GLY A 13 12.57 12.95 3.54
CA GLY A 13 11.47 13.67 4.16
C GLY A 13 10.20 12.82 4.28
N TRP A 14 9.88 12.05 3.24
CA TRP A 14 8.78 11.10 3.27
C TRP A 14 9.05 9.90 4.18
N VAL A 15 10.30 9.42 4.22
CA VAL A 15 10.73 8.36 5.15
C VAL A 15 10.52 8.79 6.59
N ARG A 16 10.98 9.99 6.98
CA ARG A 16 10.73 10.51 8.34
C ARG A 16 9.24 10.54 8.69
N LEU A 17 8.40 11.02 7.77
CA LEU A 17 6.94 11.02 7.95
C LEU A 17 6.38 9.61 8.10
N TYR A 18 6.91 8.63 7.36
CA TYR A 18 6.52 7.22 7.50
C TYR A 18 6.92 6.69 8.88
N GLU A 19 8.15 6.89 9.31
CA GLU A 19 8.68 6.34 10.55
C GLU A 19 7.99 6.95 11.78
N GLU A 20 7.75 8.25 11.78
CA GLU A 20 6.97 8.94 12.82
C GLU A 20 5.52 8.44 12.87
N ARG A 21 4.92 8.15 11.71
CA ARG A 21 3.52 7.73 11.58
C ARG A 21 3.31 6.27 11.95
N ASP A 22 4.22 5.39 11.54
CA ASP A 22 4.11 3.94 11.73
C ASP A 22 4.88 3.45 12.97
N GLN A 23 5.54 4.36 13.69
CA GLN A 23 6.38 4.08 14.86
C GLN A 23 7.37 2.94 14.60
N SER A 24 7.94 2.91 13.39
CA SER A 24 8.87 1.89 12.96
C SER A 24 9.89 2.43 11.97
N LYS A 25 11.09 1.87 11.99
CA LYS A 25 12.14 2.24 11.05
C LYS A 25 11.80 1.80 9.63
N PHE A 26 12.16 2.64 8.67
CA PHE A 26 12.14 2.29 7.26
C PHE A 26 13.39 1.47 6.94
N ILE A 27 13.17 0.18 6.68
CA ILE A 27 14.21 -0.76 6.25
C ILE A 27 13.65 -1.49 5.04
N LEU A 28 14.37 -1.42 3.91
CA LEU A 28 14.02 -2.15 2.70
C LEU A 28 14.48 -3.61 2.87
N ASP A 29 13.59 -4.56 2.62
CA ASP A 29 13.96 -5.99 2.49
C ASP A 29 14.66 -6.20 1.15
N ASP A 30 15.57 -7.16 1.05
CA ASP A 30 16.34 -7.41 -0.19
C ASP A 30 15.46 -7.80 -1.39
N ARG A 31 14.19 -8.16 -1.16
CA ARG A 31 13.20 -8.47 -2.19
C ARG A 31 12.24 -7.30 -2.48
N GLU A 32 12.29 -6.24 -1.68
CA GLU A 32 11.44 -5.07 -1.85
C GLU A 32 12.04 -4.08 -2.84
N GLU A 33 11.22 -3.68 -3.79
CA GLU A 33 11.47 -2.57 -4.70
C GLU A 33 10.78 -1.29 -4.20
N LEU A 34 11.27 -0.13 -4.62
CA LEU A 34 10.77 1.18 -4.16
C LEU A 34 10.26 2.03 -5.33
N MET A 35 9.05 2.56 -5.20
CA MET A 35 8.51 3.61 -6.05
C MET A 35 8.43 4.93 -5.28
N PHE A 36 8.96 6.00 -5.87
CA PHE A 36 9.03 7.32 -5.23
C PHE A 36 8.58 8.44 -6.16
N ASP A 37 7.77 9.35 -5.61
CA ASP A 37 7.34 10.59 -6.23
C ASP A 37 7.44 11.72 -5.20
N ARG A 38 8.06 12.84 -5.59
CA ARG A 38 8.32 13.94 -4.66
C ARG A 38 7.04 14.53 -4.07
N ASP A 39 5.97 14.61 -4.87
CA ASP A 39 4.71 15.23 -4.51
C ASP A 39 3.73 14.26 -3.85
N HIS A 40 3.86 12.96 -4.18
CA HIS A 40 2.87 11.94 -3.80
C HIS A 40 3.39 10.89 -2.81
N GLY A 41 4.68 10.90 -2.49
CA GLY A 41 5.29 10.04 -1.47
C GLY A 41 5.94 8.80 -2.05
N PHE A 42 5.76 7.65 -1.40
CA PHE A 42 6.36 6.40 -1.85
C PHE A 42 5.51 5.19 -1.49
N PHE A 43 5.80 4.07 -2.15
CA PHE A 43 5.44 2.74 -1.66
C PHE A 43 6.55 1.75 -2.00
N THR A 44 6.71 0.72 -1.16
CA THR A 44 7.55 -0.44 -1.48
C THR A 44 6.68 -1.59 -1.96
N TRP A 45 7.24 -2.46 -2.79
CA TRP A 45 6.51 -3.60 -3.32
C TRP A 45 7.39 -4.81 -3.55
N MET A 46 6.78 -5.98 -3.54
CA MET A 46 7.43 -7.24 -3.93
C MET A 46 6.38 -8.20 -4.49
N VAL A 47 6.80 -9.13 -5.35
CA VAL A 47 5.92 -10.22 -5.81
C VAL A 47 5.91 -11.29 -4.74
N ASP A 48 4.72 -11.56 -4.20
CA ASP A 48 4.48 -12.68 -3.29
C ASP A 48 4.00 -13.88 -4.10
N PHE A 49 4.94 -14.80 -4.36
CA PHE A 49 4.68 -16.02 -5.12
C PHE A 49 3.84 -17.05 -4.36
N GLU A 50 3.82 -16.99 -3.03
CA GLU A 50 3.04 -17.92 -2.19
C GLU A 50 1.55 -17.57 -2.24
N HIS A 51 1.24 -16.27 -2.14
CA HIS A 51 -0.15 -15.78 -2.12
C HIS A 51 -0.65 -15.29 -3.48
N PHE A 52 0.19 -15.37 -4.51
CA PHE A 52 -0.06 -14.87 -5.86
C PHE A 52 -0.53 -13.41 -5.89
N CYS A 53 0.21 -12.52 -5.22
CA CYS A 53 -0.16 -11.11 -5.13
C CYS A 53 1.05 -10.18 -5.22
N LEU A 54 0.77 -8.89 -5.41
CA LEU A 54 1.75 -7.82 -5.23
C LEU A 54 1.68 -7.35 -3.76
N ALA A 55 2.66 -7.67 -2.94
CA ALA A 55 2.68 -7.13 -1.59
C ALA A 55 3.13 -5.67 -1.63
N VAL A 56 2.47 -4.81 -0.85
CA VAL A 56 2.81 -3.39 -0.62
C VAL A 56 3.01 -3.18 0.88
N PRO A 57 4.20 -3.52 1.42
CA PRO A 57 4.43 -3.56 2.87
C PRO A 57 4.54 -2.17 3.49
N LYS A 58 5.06 -1.20 2.74
CA LYS A 58 5.31 0.16 3.22
C LYS A 58 4.75 1.16 2.23
N MET A 59 4.03 2.16 2.74
CA MET A 59 3.43 3.19 1.90
C MET A 59 3.24 4.48 2.67
N CYS A 60 3.70 5.59 2.11
CA CYS A 60 3.51 6.92 2.66
C CYS A 60 3.10 7.91 1.57
N GLY A 61 2.19 8.84 1.89
CA GLY A 61 1.69 9.84 0.95
C GLY A 61 0.30 9.51 0.38
N ASN A 62 0.09 9.79 -0.90
CA ASN A 62 -1.24 9.86 -1.50
C ASN A 62 -1.68 8.52 -2.11
N GLY A 63 -2.50 7.76 -1.40
CA GLY A 63 -2.98 6.48 -1.90
C GLY A 63 -3.90 6.54 -3.12
N ARG A 64 -4.59 7.66 -3.34
CA ARG A 64 -5.39 7.84 -4.56
C ARG A 64 -4.51 7.99 -5.81
N TYR A 65 -3.33 8.59 -5.65
CA TYR A 65 -2.32 8.68 -6.71
C TYR A 65 -1.70 7.31 -7.00
N TRP A 66 -1.31 6.57 -5.96
CA TRP A 66 -0.63 5.28 -6.12
C TRP A 66 -1.53 4.15 -6.60
N ARG A 67 -2.82 4.19 -6.27
CA ARG A 67 -3.80 3.17 -6.64
C ARG A 67 -3.79 2.81 -8.14
N PRO A 68 -3.97 3.74 -9.09
CA PRO A 68 -3.95 3.40 -10.53
C PRO A 68 -2.61 2.79 -10.96
N ILE A 69 -1.49 3.22 -10.39
CA ILE A 69 -0.16 2.67 -10.68
C ILE A 69 -0.08 1.20 -10.22
N VAL A 70 -0.46 0.94 -8.97
CA VAL A 70 -0.51 -0.43 -8.42
C VAL A 70 -1.45 -1.34 -9.22
N LEU A 71 -2.61 -0.83 -9.65
CA LEU A 71 -3.52 -1.59 -10.52
C LEU A 71 -2.89 -1.91 -11.87
N SER A 72 -2.11 -0.99 -12.45
CA SER A 72 -1.41 -1.26 -13.72
C SER A 72 -0.34 -2.35 -13.57
N MET A 73 0.38 -2.38 -12.44
CA MET A 73 1.36 -3.42 -12.13
C MET A 73 0.70 -4.80 -12.01
N ILE A 74 -0.45 -4.90 -11.34
CA ILE A 74 -1.23 -6.15 -11.25
C ILE A 74 -1.61 -6.66 -12.64
N LEU A 75 -2.09 -5.78 -13.52
CA LEU A 75 -2.47 -6.14 -14.89
C LEU A 75 -1.25 -6.57 -15.73
N GLN A 76 -0.10 -5.93 -15.54
CA GLN A 76 1.13 -6.30 -16.21
C GLN A 76 1.61 -7.70 -15.78
N LEU A 77 1.60 -7.99 -14.48
CA LEU A 77 1.92 -9.33 -13.97
C LEU A 77 1.00 -10.40 -14.58
N ARG A 78 -0.32 -10.14 -14.64
CA ARG A 78 -1.29 -11.03 -15.29
C ARG A 78 -0.97 -11.27 -16.77
N ARG A 79 -0.61 -10.22 -17.53
CA ARG A 79 -0.22 -10.34 -18.94
C ARG A 79 1.05 -11.14 -19.15
N MET A 80 1.95 -11.14 -18.17
CA MET A 80 3.17 -11.95 -18.18
C MET A 80 2.93 -13.41 -17.73
N GLY A 81 1.68 -13.81 -17.50
CA GLY A 81 1.32 -15.17 -17.11
C GLY A 81 1.34 -15.44 -15.61
N PHE A 82 1.66 -14.46 -14.77
CA PHE A 82 1.56 -14.62 -13.32
C PHE A 82 0.10 -14.45 -12.87
N PRO A 83 -0.50 -15.42 -12.14
CA PRO A 83 -1.91 -15.38 -11.75
C PRO A 83 -2.18 -14.42 -10.58
N CYS A 84 -1.80 -13.14 -10.73
CA CYS A 84 -1.89 -12.12 -9.69
C CYS A 84 -3.34 -11.86 -9.26
N ARG A 85 -3.68 -12.18 -8.01
CA ARG A 85 -5.02 -11.94 -7.44
C ARG A 85 -5.29 -10.47 -7.17
N GLY A 86 -4.25 -9.70 -6.88
CA GLY A 86 -4.35 -8.28 -6.55
C GLY A 86 -3.10 -7.79 -5.81
N ALA A 87 -3.21 -6.66 -5.12
CA ALA A 87 -2.18 -6.13 -4.25
C ALA A 87 -2.61 -6.15 -2.77
N TYR A 88 -1.70 -6.59 -1.89
CA TYR A 88 -1.89 -6.52 -0.44
C TYR A 88 -1.22 -5.27 0.13
N PHE A 89 -2.03 -4.31 0.54
CA PHE A 89 -1.57 -3.18 1.33
C PHE A 89 -1.52 -3.57 2.80
N VAL A 90 -0.35 -3.43 3.41
CA VAL A 90 -0.16 -3.68 4.83
C VAL A 90 -0.19 -2.35 5.57
N THR A 91 -0.96 -2.29 6.66
CA THR A 91 -1.01 -1.11 7.53
C THR A 91 -1.10 -1.52 8.99
N LYS A 92 -0.39 -0.77 9.85
CA LYS A 92 -0.50 -0.88 11.32
C LYS A 92 -1.61 0.01 11.90
N ARG A 93 -2.30 0.77 11.04
CA ARG A 93 -3.34 1.75 11.42
C ARG A 93 -4.73 1.22 11.12
N GLU A 94 -5.73 2.02 11.49
CA GLU A 94 -7.13 1.88 11.07
C GLU A 94 -7.24 1.56 9.57
N PRO A 95 -7.56 0.30 9.19
CA PRO A 95 -7.61 -0.11 7.80
C PRO A 95 -8.64 0.67 6.98
N GLU A 96 -9.66 1.25 7.62
CA GLU A 96 -10.70 2.08 7.02
C GLU A 96 -10.13 3.33 6.35
N VAL A 97 -9.03 3.88 6.89
CA VAL A 97 -8.34 5.03 6.29
C VAL A 97 -7.68 4.63 4.97
N TYR A 98 -7.01 3.48 4.96
CA TYR A 98 -6.40 2.94 3.75
C TYR A 98 -7.47 2.57 2.73
N ILE A 99 -8.53 1.86 3.13
CA ILE A 99 -9.64 1.49 2.25
C ILE A 99 -10.28 2.74 1.60
N ARG A 100 -10.46 3.84 2.34
CA ARG A 100 -10.95 5.11 1.75
C ARG A 100 -9.97 5.75 0.75
N ALA A 101 -8.68 5.52 0.90
CA ALA A 101 -7.65 6.10 0.03
C ALA A 101 -7.38 5.24 -1.20
N VAL A 102 -7.17 3.94 -1.03
CA VAL A 102 -6.77 3.00 -2.09
C VAL A 102 -7.90 2.08 -2.57
N GLY A 103 -9.03 2.01 -1.84
CA GLY A 103 -10.09 1.04 -2.08
C GLY A 103 -9.79 -0.34 -1.48
N GLY A 104 -10.46 -1.37 -1.99
CA GLY A 104 -10.22 -2.76 -1.58
C GLY A 104 -10.97 -3.19 -0.34
N THR A 105 -10.61 -4.37 0.15
CA THR A 105 -11.29 -5.06 1.26
C THR A 105 -10.28 -5.52 2.29
N LEU A 106 -10.56 -5.31 3.58
CA LEU A 106 -9.79 -5.92 4.66
C LEU A 106 -9.97 -7.44 4.61
N VAL A 107 -8.88 -8.19 4.45
CA VAL A 107 -8.94 -9.66 4.32
C VAL A 107 -8.32 -10.42 5.50
N LYS A 108 -7.42 -9.78 6.25
CA LYS A 108 -6.69 -10.41 7.35
C LYS A 108 -6.21 -9.35 8.33
N GLN A 109 -6.20 -9.71 9.61
CA GLN A 109 -5.45 -9.01 10.64
C GLN A 109 -4.52 -10.00 11.33
N LYS A 110 -3.28 -9.59 11.59
CA LYS A 110 -2.27 -10.36 12.32
C LYS A 110 -1.84 -9.55 13.54
N TYR A 111 -1.80 -10.21 14.69
CA TYR A 111 -1.35 -9.62 15.95
C TYR A 111 0.08 -10.06 16.22
N ASP A 112 0.94 -9.13 16.59
CA ASP A 112 2.34 -9.34 16.93
C ASP A 112 2.69 -8.45 18.13
N GLY A 113 2.66 -9.04 19.32
CA GLY A 113 2.61 -8.29 20.57
C GLY A 113 1.44 -7.30 20.57
N ASP A 114 1.75 -6.03 20.83
CA ASP A 114 0.77 -4.93 20.83
C ASP A 114 0.49 -4.34 19.43
N THR A 115 1.14 -4.87 18.38
CA THR A 115 0.98 -4.36 17.01
C THR A 115 -0.03 -5.19 16.21
N VAL A 116 -1.00 -4.51 15.60
CA VAL A 116 -1.97 -5.12 14.69
C VAL A 116 -1.63 -4.76 13.24
N TYR A 117 -1.33 -5.76 12.43
CA TYR A 117 -1.12 -5.63 10.99
C TYR A 117 -2.39 -5.97 10.23
N SER A 118 -2.96 -5.00 9.54
CA SER A 118 -4.12 -5.17 8.68
C SER A 118 -3.71 -5.31 7.22
N TYR A 119 -4.27 -6.31 6.53
CA TYR A 119 -3.97 -6.63 5.13
C TYR A 119 -5.20 -6.32 4.28
N ILE A 120 -5.06 -5.38 3.35
CA ILE A 120 -6.14 -4.88 2.50
C ILE A 120 -5.87 -5.33 1.07
N LEU A 121 -6.78 -6.14 0.51
CA LEU A 121 -6.71 -6.59 -0.86
C LEU A 121 -7.31 -5.55 -1.81
N VAL A 122 -6.49 -4.98 -2.66
CA VAL A 122 -6.90 -4.11 -3.76
C VAL A 122 -6.73 -4.88 -5.06
N SER A 123 -7.81 -5.04 -5.81
CA SER A 123 -7.78 -5.69 -7.13
C SER A 123 -8.61 -4.88 -8.13
N PRO A 124 -8.38 -5.04 -9.45
CA PRO A 124 -9.21 -4.39 -10.46
C PRO A 124 -10.72 -4.61 -10.24
N GLU A 125 -11.10 -5.78 -9.72
CA GLU A 125 -12.48 -6.20 -9.50
C GLU A 125 -13.10 -5.59 -8.23
N ASN A 126 -12.28 -5.34 -7.20
CA ASN A 126 -12.72 -4.93 -5.86
C ASN A 126 -12.58 -3.41 -5.62
N THR A 127 -12.45 -2.64 -6.70
CA THR A 127 -12.19 -1.19 -6.67
C THR A 127 -13.44 -0.32 -6.64
N LYS A 128 -14.64 -0.90 -6.66
CA LYS A 128 -15.90 -0.16 -6.54
C LYS A 128 -16.07 0.33 -5.09
N VAL A 129 -15.85 1.63 -4.88
CA VAL A 129 -16.45 2.32 -3.74
C VAL A 129 -17.95 2.08 -3.86
N LYS A 130 -18.58 1.40 -2.91
CA LYS A 130 -20.06 1.40 -2.81
C LYS A 130 -20.45 2.87 -2.61
N GLY A 131 -20.81 3.55 -3.69
CA GLY A 131 -21.49 4.83 -3.62
C GLY A 131 -22.79 4.58 -2.87
N GLY A 132 -22.95 5.22 -1.72
CA GLY A 132 -24.24 5.32 -1.07
C GLY A 132 -25.25 5.85 -2.08
N ARG A 133 -26.35 5.12 -2.23
CA ARG A 133 -27.63 5.73 -2.57
C ARG A 133 -28.32 6.05 -1.25
#